data_AF-A0A7S2KAW3-F1
#
_entry.id   AF-A0A7S2KAW3-F1
#
_cell.length_a   1.000
_cell.length_b   1.000
_cell.length_c   1.000
_cell.angle_alpha   90.00
_cell.angle_beta   90.00
_cell.angle_gamma   90.00
#
_symmetry.space_group_name_H-M   'P 1'
#
loop_
_entity.id
_entity.type
_entity.pdbx_description
1 polymer ?
#
loop_
_entity_poly.entity_id
_entity_poly.type
_entity_poly.pdbx_seq_one_letter_code
_entity_poly.pdbx_strand_id
1 'polypeptide(L)'
;KNAVSYKFKIIQFADIHYGEASDTLWGPEQDAKSAKVLADIINAETGDDNGIDLVVLSGDQLTGNDMNLNATTYYQNLIQVLLDAKPDLRWCMIFGNHDDAPMETRPANGTIVYTPAKTSRDQLLEVDMSYAGSFTQSGPDDVFGRSNYILPVYYSTDNNVPMA
;
A
#
# COMPACT_ATOMS: atom_id res chain seq x y z
N LYS A 1 29.00 -29.60 -4.90
CA LYS A 1 28.41 -28.29 -5.22
C LYS A 1 27.44 -27.98 -4.09
N ASN A 2 27.77 -27.02 -3.22
CA ASN A 2 26.83 -26.59 -2.18
C ASN A 2 25.72 -25.82 -2.89
N ALA A 3 24.48 -26.30 -2.81
CA ALA A 3 23.34 -25.57 -3.36
C ALA A 3 23.17 -24.29 -2.55
N VAL A 4 23.31 -23.14 -3.21
CA VAL A 4 22.88 -21.86 -2.62
C VAL A 4 21.35 -21.90 -2.63
N SER A 5 20.75 -21.87 -1.44
CA SER A 5 19.29 -21.81 -1.30
C SER A 5 18.86 -20.35 -1.36
N TYR A 6 18.28 -19.92 -2.47
CA TYR A 6 17.65 -18.60 -2.56
C TYR A 6 16.30 -18.63 -1.86
N LYS A 7 16.09 -17.67 -0.96
CA LYS A 7 14.79 -17.41 -0.32
C LYS A 7 14.23 -16.13 -0.91
N PHE A 8 12.96 -16.16 -1.30
CA PHE A 8 12.23 -14.96 -1.68
C PHE A 8 11.51 -14.42 -0.43
N LYS A 9 11.82 -13.19 -0.01
CA LYS A 9 11.20 -12.58 1.17
C LYS A 9 10.11 -11.59 0.77
N ILE A 10 8.89 -11.84 1.26
CA ILE A 10 7.74 -10.95 1.15
C ILE A 10 7.45 -10.35 2.53
N ILE A 11 7.22 -9.04 2.57
CA ILE A 11 6.56 -8.38 3.70
C ILE A 11 5.14 -8.03 3.27
N GLN A 12 4.16 -8.33 4.12
CA GLN A 12 2.78 -7.93 3.90
C GLN A 12 2.38 -6.86 4.92
N PHE A 13 1.88 -5.73 4.43
CA PHE A 13 1.22 -4.72 5.23
C PHE A 13 -0.27 -4.70 4.88
N ALA A 14 -1.12 -4.60 5.89
CA ALA A 14 -2.58 -4.57 5.77
C ALA A 14 -3.13 -3.54 6.75
N ASP A 15 -4.31 -3.00 6.46
CA ASP A 15 -5.08 -2.17 7.40
C ASP A 15 -4.25 -1.01 7.99
N ILE A 16 -3.51 -0.33 7.12
CA ILE A 16 -2.66 0.81 7.52
C ILE A 16 -3.54 2.00 7.91
N HIS A 17 -4.68 2.15 7.24
CA HIS A 17 -5.65 3.21 7.54
C HIS A 17 -5.03 4.62 7.54
N TYR A 18 -4.16 4.89 6.57
CA TYR A 18 -3.46 6.15 6.46
C TYR A 18 -4.45 7.29 6.16
N GLY A 19 -4.31 8.40 6.89
CA GLY A 19 -5.18 9.58 6.79
C GLY A 19 -6.52 9.48 7.52
N GLU A 20 -6.65 8.56 8.48
CA GLU A 20 -7.77 8.55 9.43
C GLU A 20 -7.85 9.87 10.22
N ALA A 21 -9.07 10.37 10.46
CA ALA A 21 -9.34 11.61 11.17
C ALA A 21 -8.47 12.79 10.70
N SER A 22 -8.28 12.89 9.39
CA SER A 22 -7.35 13.83 8.72
C SER A 22 -7.60 15.31 9.01
N ASP A 23 -8.80 15.66 9.45
CA ASP A 23 -9.21 17.02 9.84
C ASP A 23 -8.99 17.33 11.33
N THR A 24 -8.44 16.39 12.09
CA THR A 24 -8.10 16.53 13.52
C THR A 24 -6.59 16.64 13.74
N LEU A 25 -6.18 17.04 14.95
CA LEU A 25 -4.76 16.96 15.35
C LEU A 25 -4.31 15.52 15.64
N TRP A 26 -5.23 14.61 15.94
CA TRP A 26 -4.91 13.24 16.34
C TRP A 26 -4.55 12.35 15.14
N GLY A 27 -5.21 12.54 14.00
CA GLY A 27 -4.98 11.75 12.78
C GLY A 27 -3.53 11.80 12.28
N PRO A 28 -2.97 13.00 12.01
CA PRO A 28 -1.57 13.14 11.60
C PRO A 28 -0.55 12.55 12.59
N GLU A 29 -0.86 12.55 13.89
CA GLU A 29 0.00 11.88 14.89
C GLU A 29 -0.03 10.36 14.76
N GLN A 30 -1.15 9.76 14.32
CA GLN A 30 -1.24 8.32 14.08
C GLN A 30 -0.54 7.94 12.78
N ASP A 31 -0.74 8.72 11.71
CA ASP A 31 -0.01 8.57 10.45
C ASP A 31 1.52 8.55 10.69
N ALA A 32 2.03 9.46 11.53
CA ALA A 32 3.45 9.50 11.89
C ALA A 32 3.93 8.23 12.63
N LYS A 33 3.08 7.64 13.48
CA LYS A 33 3.39 6.38 14.18
C LYS A 33 3.36 5.19 13.22
N SER A 34 2.36 5.12 12.34
CA SER A 34 2.28 4.11 11.29
C SER A 34 3.50 4.20 10.37
N ALA A 35 3.85 5.41 9.92
CA ALA A 35 5.04 5.65 9.11
C ALA A 35 6.33 5.17 9.79
N LYS A 36 6.47 5.46 11.10
CA LYS A 36 7.62 4.98 11.88
C LYS A 36 7.68 3.45 11.93
N VAL A 37 6.57 2.76 12.19
CA VAL A 37 6.54 1.29 12.26
C VAL A 37 6.86 0.67 10.90
N LEU A 38 6.28 1.18 9.82
CA LEU A 38 6.56 0.71 8.46
C LEU A 38 8.05 0.85 8.11
N ALA A 39 8.64 2.02 8.38
CA ALA A 39 10.05 2.28 8.14
C ALA A 39 10.96 1.40 9.02
N ASP A 40 10.65 1.24 10.32
CA ASP A 40 11.42 0.40 11.23
C ASP A 40 11.42 -1.07 10.77
N ILE A 41 10.27 -1.59 10.31
CA ILE A 41 10.15 -2.96 9.77
C ILE A 41 10.97 -3.11 8.48
N ILE A 42 10.81 -2.18 7.52
CA ILE A 42 11.58 -2.24 6.26
C ILE A 42 13.08 -2.18 6.54
N ASN A 43 13.54 -1.30 7.43
CA ASN A 43 14.95 -1.16 7.78
C ASN A 43 15.48 -2.44 8.43
N ALA A 44 14.74 -3.02 9.39
CA ALA A 44 15.13 -4.24 10.08
C ALA A 44 15.24 -5.43 9.10
N GLU A 45 14.26 -5.60 8.22
CA GLU A 45 14.19 -6.73 7.29
C GLU A 45 15.13 -6.56 6.09
N THR A 46 15.49 -5.33 5.73
CA THR A 46 16.51 -5.03 4.70
C THR A 46 17.91 -5.36 5.18
N GLY A 47 18.19 -5.21 6.49
CA GLY A 47 19.50 -5.51 7.08
C GLY A 47 19.77 -7.00 7.37
N ASP A 48 18.79 -7.89 7.18
CA ASP A 48 18.90 -9.34 7.39
C ASP A 48 19.53 -10.06 6.16
N ASP A 49 20.05 -11.28 6.36
CA ASP A 49 20.89 -12.05 5.42
C ASP A 49 20.32 -12.26 4.01
N ASN A 50 19.01 -12.01 3.79
CA ASN A 50 18.34 -12.17 2.49
C ASN A 50 17.65 -10.89 1.98
N GLY A 51 17.65 -9.79 2.75
CA GLY A 51 16.92 -8.55 2.40
C GLY A 51 15.41 -8.76 2.18
N ILE A 52 14.78 -7.77 1.53
CA ILE A 52 13.35 -7.80 1.13
C ILE A 52 13.27 -7.84 -0.38
N ASP A 53 12.51 -8.79 -0.95
CA ASP A 53 12.31 -8.86 -2.40
C ASP A 53 11.06 -8.14 -2.87
N LEU A 54 9.98 -8.16 -2.08
CA LEU A 54 8.68 -7.58 -2.41
C LEU A 54 7.92 -7.16 -1.14
N VAL A 55 7.26 -6.00 -1.18
CA VAL A 55 6.22 -5.60 -0.23
C VAL A 55 4.84 -5.79 -0.86
N VAL A 56 3.89 -6.35 -0.11
CA VAL A 56 2.49 -6.48 -0.53
C VAL A 56 1.63 -5.58 0.35
N LEU A 57 1.00 -4.57 -0.25
CA LEU A 57 -0.02 -3.74 0.38
C LEU A 57 -1.38 -4.41 0.16
N SER A 58 -1.92 -5.02 1.20
CA SER A 58 -2.94 -6.09 1.08
C SER A 58 -4.39 -5.69 1.38
N GLY A 59 -4.70 -4.41 1.22
CA GLY A 59 -5.99 -3.80 1.50
C GLY A 59 -5.91 -2.69 2.55
N ASP A 60 -6.87 -1.78 2.50
CA ASP A 60 -7.11 -0.70 3.47
C ASP A 60 -5.82 0.07 3.83
N GLN A 61 -5.10 0.47 2.78
CA GLN A 61 -3.95 1.36 2.93
C GLN A 61 -4.40 2.74 3.40
N LEU A 62 -5.56 3.20 2.92
CA LEU A 62 -6.14 4.50 3.22
C LEU A 62 -7.48 4.33 3.91
N THR A 63 -7.82 5.28 4.77
CA THR A 63 -9.09 5.19 5.51
C THR A 63 -10.30 5.58 4.67
N GLY A 64 -10.20 6.52 3.72
CA GLY A 64 -11.26 6.94 2.80
C GLY A 64 -12.56 7.44 3.44
N ASN A 65 -13.28 6.55 4.15
CA ASN A 65 -14.50 6.82 4.89
C ASN A 65 -14.34 7.81 6.06
N ASP A 66 -13.13 8.20 6.45
CA ASP A 66 -12.86 9.28 7.42
C ASP A 66 -11.95 10.38 6.82
N MET A 67 -12.08 10.59 5.51
CA MET A 67 -11.29 11.57 4.77
C MET A 67 -12.15 12.34 3.78
N ASN A 68 -12.23 13.66 3.94
CA ASN A 68 -12.88 14.55 2.96
C ASN A 68 -11.86 15.28 2.07
N LEU A 69 -10.82 14.57 1.64
CA LEU A 69 -9.68 15.10 0.89
C LEU A 69 -9.35 14.17 -0.28
N ASN A 70 -8.44 14.62 -1.15
CA ASN A 70 -7.91 13.74 -2.19
C ASN A 70 -6.98 12.70 -1.55
N ALA A 71 -7.40 11.43 -1.60
CA ALA A 71 -6.69 10.29 -1.03
C ALA A 71 -5.36 9.99 -1.74
N THR A 72 -5.16 10.43 -2.99
CA THR A 72 -3.89 10.20 -3.70
C THR A 72 -2.70 10.82 -2.96
N THR A 73 -2.88 11.98 -2.30
CA THR A 73 -1.79 12.62 -1.55
C THR A 73 -1.37 11.77 -0.35
N TYR A 74 -2.32 11.14 0.34
CA TYR A 74 -2.02 10.24 1.46
C TYR A 74 -1.36 8.95 0.98
N TYR A 75 -1.81 8.41 -0.16
CA TYR A 75 -1.16 7.29 -0.81
C TYR A 75 0.29 7.60 -1.19
N GLN A 76 0.53 8.75 -1.83
CA GLN A 76 1.88 9.19 -2.21
C GLN A 76 2.79 9.36 -0.98
N ASN A 77 2.27 9.91 0.12
CA ASN A 77 3.00 10.03 1.37
C ASN A 77 3.35 8.65 1.96
N LEU A 78 2.40 7.70 1.95
CA LEU A 78 2.63 6.33 2.38
C LEU A 78 3.73 5.66 1.54
N ILE A 79 3.66 5.75 0.21
CA ILE A 79 4.70 5.20 -0.68
C ILE A 79 6.05 5.89 -0.44
N GLN A 80 6.07 7.21 -0.20
CA GLN A 80 7.30 7.93 0.14
C GLN A 80 7.95 7.38 1.41
N VAL A 81 7.18 7.03 2.45
CA VAL A 81 7.73 6.38 3.66
C VAL A 81 8.43 5.07 3.32
N LEU A 82 7.85 4.24 2.44
CA LEU A 82 8.46 2.97 2.03
C LEU A 82 9.75 3.20 1.23
N LEU A 83 9.72 4.15 0.30
CA LEU A 83 10.86 4.52 -0.55
C LEU A 83 11.99 5.21 0.22
N ASP A 84 11.68 6.00 1.23
CA ASP A 84 12.68 6.61 2.11
C ASP A 84 13.44 5.54 2.93
N ALA A 85 12.74 4.47 3.33
CA ALA A 85 13.35 3.35 4.03
C ALA A 85 14.15 2.43 3.08
N LYS A 86 13.64 2.20 1.86
CA LYS A 86 14.34 1.42 0.82
C LYS A 86 14.04 1.99 -0.58
N PRO A 87 14.98 2.76 -1.18
CA PRO A 87 14.73 3.44 -2.47
C PRO A 87 14.48 2.55 -3.68
N ASP A 88 14.98 1.32 -3.67
CA ASP A 88 14.81 0.31 -4.72
C ASP A 88 13.76 -0.75 -4.35
N LEU A 89 12.88 -0.43 -3.39
CA LEU A 89 11.81 -1.33 -2.97
C LEU A 89 10.87 -1.62 -4.15
N ARG A 90 10.53 -2.90 -4.29
CA ARG A 90 9.46 -3.35 -5.17
C ARG A 90 8.23 -3.62 -4.31
N TRP A 91 7.06 -3.20 -4.77
CA TRP A 91 5.81 -3.50 -4.10
C TRP A 91 4.70 -3.83 -5.08
N CYS A 92 3.63 -4.42 -4.56
CA CYS A 92 2.37 -4.54 -5.27
C CYS A 92 1.22 -4.30 -4.29
N MET A 93 0.10 -3.82 -4.82
CA MET A 93 -1.06 -3.41 -4.04
C MET A 93 -2.32 -4.15 -4.48
N ILE A 94 -3.17 -4.47 -3.51
CA ILE A 94 -4.58 -4.77 -3.71
C ILE A 94 -5.44 -3.82 -2.87
N PHE A 95 -6.55 -3.37 -3.45
CA PHE A 95 -7.51 -2.49 -2.79
C PHE A 95 -8.35 -3.25 -1.77
N GLY A 96 -8.53 -2.64 -0.61
CA GLY A 96 -9.55 -2.99 0.35
C GLY A 96 -10.86 -2.24 0.09
N ASN A 97 -11.74 -2.25 1.09
CA ASN A 97 -13.03 -1.56 1.01
C ASN A 97 -12.95 -0.10 1.44
N HIS A 98 -11.88 0.33 2.11
CA HIS A 98 -11.71 1.69 2.60
C HIS A 98 -11.02 2.63 1.60
N ASP A 99 -10.17 2.12 0.71
CA ASP A 99 -9.21 2.95 -0.04
C ASP A 99 -9.86 4.06 -0.90
N ASP A 100 -11.04 3.81 -1.47
CA ASP A 100 -11.86 4.78 -2.22
C ASP A 100 -13.27 4.96 -1.61
N ALA A 101 -13.43 4.63 -0.33
CA ALA A 101 -14.72 4.70 0.34
C ALA A 101 -15.23 6.14 0.42
N PRO A 102 -16.55 6.37 0.27
CA PRO A 102 -17.15 7.67 0.58
C PRO A 102 -16.99 8.00 2.05
N MET A 103 -16.75 9.27 2.37
CA MET A 103 -16.67 9.74 3.75
C MET A 103 -17.99 9.46 4.47
N GLU A 104 -17.90 8.86 5.65
CA GLU A 104 -19.01 8.61 6.56
C GLU A 104 -19.06 9.68 7.65
N THR A 105 -20.25 10.23 7.89
CA THR A 105 -20.51 11.05 9.07
C THR A 105 -21.69 10.48 9.83
N ARG A 106 -21.61 10.54 11.17
CA ARG A 106 -22.63 10.00 12.08
C ARG A 106 -23.20 11.11 12.95
N PRO A 107 -24.26 11.81 12.50
CA PRO A 107 -24.90 12.84 13.32
C PRO A 107 -25.53 12.24 14.59
N ALA A 108 -25.84 13.10 15.57
CA ALA A 108 -26.39 12.70 16.86
C ALA A 108 -27.72 11.92 16.78
N ASN A 109 -28.43 11.98 15.65
CA ASN A 109 -29.65 11.21 15.40
C ASN A 109 -29.39 9.73 15.02
N GLY A 110 -28.14 9.29 14.95
CA GLY A 110 -27.75 7.91 14.67
C GLY A 110 -27.78 7.51 13.19
N THR A 111 -28.07 8.45 12.28
CA THR A 111 -27.99 8.20 10.83
C THR A 111 -26.54 8.14 10.34
N ILE A 112 -26.30 7.49 9.20
CA ILE A 112 -25.03 7.58 8.47
C ILE A 112 -25.28 8.44 7.24
N VAL A 113 -24.47 9.48 7.07
CA VAL A 113 -24.49 10.34 5.89
C VAL A 113 -23.18 10.14 5.13
N TYR A 114 -23.32 9.79 3.86
CA TYR A 114 -22.20 9.57 2.95
C TYR A 114 -21.92 10.82 2.13
N THR A 115 -20.66 11.26 2.11
CA THR A 115 -20.15 12.25 1.16
C THR A 115 -19.31 11.50 0.12
N PRO A 116 -19.56 11.67 -1.19
CA PRO A 116 -18.78 10.99 -2.23
C PRO A 116 -17.28 11.15 -2.05
N ALA A 117 -16.52 10.08 -2.29
CA ALA A 117 -15.07 10.12 -2.29
C ALA A 117 -14.57 11.15 -3.30
N LYS A 118 -13.50 11.87 -2.95
CA LYS A 118 -12.85 12.84 -3.84
C LYS A 118 -11.81 12.20 -4.77
N THR A 119 -11.60 10.89 -4.61
CA THR A 119 -10.64 10.09 -5.35
C THR A 119 -11.31 8.78 -5.73
N SER A 120 -11.17 8.36 -6.98
CA SER A 120 -11.63 7.05 -7.44
C SER A 120 -10.54 5.99 -7.28
N ARG A 121 -10.96 4.72 -7.25
CA ARG A 121 -10.06 3.57 -7.33
C ARG A 121 -9.10 3.64 -8.53
N ASP A 122 -9.58 4.12 -9.67
CA ASP A 122 -8.79 4.26 -10.89
C ASP A 122 -7.69 5.31 -10.75
N GLN A 123 -7.98 6.42 -10.09
CA GLN A 123 -6.97 7.44 -9.81
C GLN A 123 -5.89 6.92 -8.86
N LEU A 124 -6.27 6.15 -7.83
CA LEU A 124 -5.30 5.51 -6.94
C LEU A 124 -4.44 4.48 -7.68
N LEU A 125 -5.07 3.65 -8.53
CA LEU A 125 -4.35 2.65 -9.32
C LEU A 125 -3.38 3.30 -10.31
N GLU A 126 -3.80 4.36 -11.00
CA GLU A 126 -2.95 5.12 -11.93
C GLU A 126 -1.75 5.74 -11.20
N VAL A 127 -1.97 6.30 -10.00
CA VAL A 127 -0.90 6.84 -9.16
C VAL A 127 0.08 5.75 -8.74
N ASP A 128 -0.39 4.61 -8.23
CA ASP A 128 0.48 3.50 -7.82
C ASP A 128 1.31 2.95 -8.99
N MET A 129 0.67 2.66 -10.12
CA MET A 129 1.33 2.14 -11.31
C MET A 129 2.30 3.14 -11.97
N SER A 130 2.28 4.42 -11.57
CA SER A 130 3.22 5.42 -12.08
C SER A 130 4.63 5.29 -11.48
N TYR A 131 4.77 4.58 -10.36
CA TYR A 131 6.05 4.37 -9.70
C TYR A 131 6.83 3.21 -10.33
N ALA A 132 8.13 3.40 -10.57
CA ALA A 132 8.98 2.37 -11.16
C ALA A 132 9.10 1.09 -10.30
N GLY A 133 8.89 1.19 -8.99
CA GLY A 133 8.91 0.06 -8.06
C GLY A 133 7.56 -0.65 -7.90
N SER A 134 6.48 -0.14 -8.52
CA SER A 134 5.17 -0.78 -8.44
C SER A 134 5.02 -1.89 -9.47
N PHE A 135 4.67 -3.08 -9.00
CA PHE A 135 4.33 -4.27 -9.77
C PHE A 135 2.81 -4.52 -9.77
N THR A 136 2.04 -3.56 -9.27
CA THR A 136 0.58 -3.60 -9.33
C THR A 136 0.12 -3.59 -10.77
N GLN A 137 -0.90 -4.37 -11.06
CA GLN A 137 -1.54 -4.41 -12.36
C GLN A 137 -3.02 -4.11 -12.21
N SER A 138 -3.61 -3.51 -13.26
CA SER A 138 -5.06 -3.53 -13.39
C SER A 138 -5.52 -4.98 -13.52
N GLY A 139 -6.59 -5.31 -12.82
CA GLY A 139 -7.26 -6.58 -13.00
C GLY A 139 -8.00 -6.67 -14.34
N PRO A 140 -8.44 -7.88 -14.73
CA PRO A 140 -9.30 -8.10 -15.89
C PRO A 140 -10.59 -7.28 -15.80
N ASP A 141 -11.06 -6.74 -16.93
CA ASP A 141 -12.27 -5.92 -17.00
C ASP A 141 -13.56 -6.69 -16.62
N ASP A 142 -13.51 -8.03 -16.65
CA ASP A 142 -14.63 -8.93 -16.34
C ASP A 142 -14.65 -9.41 -14.87
N VAL A 143 -13.68 -9.01 -14.05
CA VAL A 143 -13.61 -9.32 -12.62
C VAL A 143 -13.90 -8.06 -11.81
N PHE A 144 -14.85 -8.16 -10.87
CA PHE A 144 -15.19 -7.03 -9.99
C PHE A 144 -13.99 -6.58 -9.14
N GLY A 145 -13.76 -5.27 -9.09
CA GLY A 145 -12.58 -4.65 -8.47
C GLY A 145 -11.56 -4.20 -9.52
N ARG A 146 -10.48 -3.53 -9.09
CA ARG A 146 -9.47 -2.96 -10.02
C ARG A 146 -8.06 -3.54 -9.88
N SER A 147 -7.77 -4.21 -8.78
CA SER A 147 -6.44 -4.74 -8.45
C SER A 147 -6.49 -6.27 -8.25
N ASN A 148 -7.20 -6.99 -9.12
CA ASN A 148 -7.23 -8.46 -9.09
C ASN A 148 -6.31 -9.01 -10.18
N TYR A 149 -5.11 -9.45 -9.84
CA TYR A 149 -4.13 -9.90 -10.82
C TYR A 149 -3.25 -11.02 -10.26
N ILE A 150 -2.47 -11.62 -11.15
CA ILE A 150 -1.48 -12.63 -10.80
C ILE A 150 -0.11 -11.99 -11.02
N LEU A 151 0.71 -11.95 -9.96
CA LEU A 151 2.10 -11.54 -10.06
C LEU A 151 3.00 -12.79 -10.00
N PRO A 152 3.52 -13.27 -11.14
CA PRO A 152 4.38 -14.44 -11.16
C PRO A 152 5.80 -14.09 -10.66
N VAL A 153 6.30 -14.87 -9.70
CA VAL A 153 7.66 -14.69 -9.16
C VAL A 153 8.61 -15.71 -9.79
N TYR A 154 9.73 -15.22 -10.32
CA TYR A 154 10.75 -16.04 -10.98
C TYR A 154 12.13 -15.88 -10.32
N TYR A 155 12.98 -16.89 -10.48
CA TYR A 155 14.41 -16.74 -10.22
C TYR A 155 15.04 -15.84 -11.28
N SER A 156 15.95 -14.93 -10.90
CA SER A 156 16.73 -14.23 -11.92
C SER A 156 17.74 -15.15 -12.59
N THR A 157 17.96 -14.88 -13.87
CA THR A 157 19.03 -15.47 -14.67
C THR A 157 20.41 -14.87 -14.33
N ASP A 158 20.44 -13.71 -13.68
CA ASP A 158 21.59 -13.25 -12.91
C ASP A 158 21.51 -13.89 -11.54
N ASN A 159 22.54 -14.67 -11.19
CA ASN A 159 22.54 -15.63 -10.10
C ASN A 159 22.22 -15.09 -8.68
N ASN A 160 21.75 -13.85 -8.46
CA ASN A 160 21.63 -13.29 -7.10
C ASN A 160 20.36 -12.48 -6.78
N VAL A 161 19.37 -12.32 -7.68
CA VAL A 161 18.20 -11.45 -7.36
C VAL A 161 16.89 -12.01 -7.91
N PRO A 162 15.98 -12.62 -7.14
CA PRO A 162 14.67 -13.00 -7.66
C PRO A 162 13.92 -11.83 -8.33
N MET A 163 13.24 -12.08 -9.46
CA MET A 163 12.44 -11.07 -10.17
C MET A 163 10.95 -11.36 -10.03
N ALA A 164 10.19 -10.34 -9.66
CA ALA A 164 8.74 -10.29 -9.82
C ALA A 164 8.40 -9.65 -11.18
#